data_AF-A0A428KB92-F1
#
_entry.id   AF-A0A428KB92-F1
#
_cell.length_a   1.000
_cell.length_b   1.000
_cell.length_c   1.000
_cell.angle_alpha   90.00
_cell.angle_beta   90.00
_cell.angle_gamma   90.00
#
_symmetry.space_group_name_H-M   'P 1'
#
loop_
_entity.id
_entity.type
_entity.pdbx_description
1 polymer ?
#
loop_
_entity_poly.entity_id
_entity_poly.type
_entity_poly.pdbx_seq_one_letter_code
_entity_poly.pdbx_strand_id
1 'polypeptide(L)'
;MLVYQRAVGGWPKAVNEVKVKYDHPLTAAERAAARAVTSKPDATIDNDATTREIRYLAGAFATTRNPAYLAAAEKGVRYLLQMQYPNGGFPQYYPDLSSYRHQITYNDDAMIRALQVLRDVSRRANGLEVLDATLAEPAQQAVNRGIECILKTQYVQNGTLTAWCAQHDEKTLLPVKARAFELASLSGMETVNIVRFLMDTENPTPAIKKSIEAAVAWLEAVKLSGFAVKDQPDPKQPKGFDRVMVPEAGSVIWARFYDLKANRPIYVGRDSQPRPALADIEYERRTGYAYAGVWPAKLLSRDYPRWQQKWNSNAPQGRNN
;
A
#
# COMPACT_ATOMS: atom_id res chain seq x y z
N MET A 1 -19.78 8.86 -6.29
CA MET A 1 -18.92 9.01 -5.09
C MET A 1 -19.66 9.59 -3.89
N LEU A 2 -20.28 10.78 -3.97
CA LEU A 2 -20.98 11.39 -2.83
C LEU A 2 -21.98 10.47 -2.11
N VAL A 3 -22.81 9.75 -2.87
CA VAL A 3 -23.85 8.84 -2.36
C VAL A 3 -23.29 7.75 -1.44
N TYR A 4 -22.01 7.37 -1.62
CA TYR A 4 -21.39 6.28 -0.89
C TYR A 4 -20.62 6.72 0.35
N GLN A 5 -20.36 8.02 0.54
CA GLN A 5 -19.56 8.51 1.65
C GLN A 5 -20.23 8.18 2.98
N ARG A 6 -19.48 7.59 3.92
CA ARG A 6 -19.98 7.29 5.25
C ARG A 6 -20.04 8.54 6.13
N ALA A 7 -20.81 8.46 7.21
CA ALA A 7 -20.93 9.52 8.20
C ALA A 7 -19.56 9.91 8.78
N VAL A 8 -18.67 8.93 8.97
CA VAL A 8 -17.28 9.14 9.44
C VAL A 8 -16.36 9.81 8.39
N GLY A 9 -16.80 9.93 7.14
CA GLY A 9 -16.10 10.67 6.08
C GLY A 9 -15.35 9.82 5.06
N GLY A 10 -15.01 8.58 5.39
CA GLY A 10 -14.40 7.64 4.44
C GLY A 10 -15.42 6.98 3.51
N TRP A 11 -14.92 6.16 2.60
CA TRP A 11 -15.71 5.38 1.65
C TRP A 11 -15.53 3.88 1.87
N PRO A 12 -16.59 3.08 1.65
CA PRO A 12 -16.47 1.64 1.60
C PRO A 12 -15.90 1.21 0.24
N LYS A 13 -15.34 0.00 0.18
CA LYS A 13 -15.02 -0.66 -1.10
C LYS A 13 -16.20 -1.43 -1.70
N ALA A 14 -17.21 -1.74 -0.90
CA ALA A 14 -18.40 -2.50 -1.27
C ALA A 14 -19.62 -2.05 -0.47
N VAL A 15 -20.83 -2.19 -1.03
CA VAL A 15 -22.10 -1.98 -0.33
C VAL A 15 -22.92 -3.25 -0.46
N ASN A 16 -23.31 -3.85 0.67
CA ASN A 16 -24.03 -5.12 0.71
C ASN A 16 -23.34 -6.19 -0.15
N GLU A 17 -22.03 -6.37 0.06
CA GLU A 17 -21.16 -7.33 -0.65
C GLU A 17 -20.94 -7.04 -2.15
N VAL A 18 -21.63 -6.06 -2.72
CA VAL A 18 -21.40 -5.61 -4.10
C VAL A 18 -20.28 -4.57 -4.12
N LYS A 19 -19.20 -4.86 -4.85
CA LYS A 19 -18.09 -3.93 -5.03
C LYS A 19 -18.58 -2.61 -5.63
N VAL A 20 -18.13 -1.49 -5.07
CA VAL A 20 -18.44 -0.16 -5.62
C VAL A 20 -17.81 -0.03 -7.00
N LYS A 21 -18.65 0.25 -8.00
CA LYS A 21 -18.30 0.49 -9.40
C LYS A 21 -18.84 1.86 -9.80
N TYR A 22 -17.95 2.78 -10.15
CA TYR A 22 -18.33 4.17 -10.48
C TYR A 22 -18.73 4.38 -11.94
N ASP A 23 -18.44 3.41 -12.80
CA ASP A 23 -18.90 3.30 -14.19
C ASP A 23 -20.32 2.74 -14.31
N HIS A 24 -20.89 2.20 -13.21
CA HIS A 24 -22.27 1.73 -13.14
C HIS A 24 -23.23 2.87 -12.76
N PRO A 25 -24.18 3.26 -13.63
CA PRO A 25 -25.22 4.21 -13.29
C PRO A 25 -26.16 3.64 -12.21
N LEU A 26 -26.28 4.33 -11.09
CA LEU A 26 -27.15 3.87 -9.99
C LEU A 26 -28.62 4.12 -10.29
N THR A 27 -29.41 3.05 -10.14
CA THR A 27 -30.87 3.11 -10.04
C THR A 27 -31.29 3.91 -8.79
N ALA A 28 -32.56 4.33 -8.74
CA ALA A 28 -33.13 5.00 -7.57
C ALA A 28 -33.04 4.12 -6.31
N ALA A 29 -33.28 2.82 -6.45
CA ALA A 29 -33.20 1.85 -5.36
C ALA A 29 -31.77 1.69 -4.83
N GLU A 30 -30.76 1.52 -5.70
CA GLU A 30 -29.36 1.43 -5.29
C GLU A 30 -28.88 2.71 -4.62
N ARG A 31 -29.30 3.88 -5.13
CA ARG A 31 -28.98 5.17 -4.53
C ARG A 31 -29.59 5.31 -3.13
N ALA A 32 -30.84 4.89 -2.94
CA ALA A 32 -31.49 4.88 -1.64
C ALA A 32 -30.81 3.91 -0.67
N ALA A 33 -30.50 2.69 -1.13
CA ALA A 33 -29.80 1.68 -0.34
C ALA A 33 -28.41 2.15 0.13
N ALA A 34 -27.64 2.80 -0.76
CA ALA A 34 -26.34 3.36 -0.40
C ALA A 34 -26.45 4.49 0.64
N ARG A 35 -27.49 5.33 0.57
CA ARG A 35 -27.75 6.40 1.57
C ARG A 35 -28.24 5.86 2.91
N ALA A 36 -28.99 4.76 2.91
CA ALA A 36 -29.52 4.15 4.12
C ALA A 36 -28.43 3.57 5.03
N VAL A 37 -27.22 3.32 4.50
CA VAL A 37 -26.11 2.68 5.22
C VAL A 37 -24.95 3.64 5.55
N THR A 38 -25.20 4.95 5.55
CA THR A 38 -24.17 5.97 5.82
C THR A 38 -23.52 5.82 7.20
N SER A 39 -24.22 5.27 8.19
CA SER A 39 -23.68 5.02 9.53
C SER A 39 -22.85 3.72 9.67
N LYS A 40 -22.77 2.88 8.63
CA LYS A 40 -21.98 1.64 8.72
C LYS A 40 -20.49 1.95 8.97
N PRO A 41 -19.81 1.12 9.79
CA PRO A 41 -18.41 1.33 10.16
C PRO A 41 -17.41 0.78 9.12
N ASP A 42 -17.86 0.54 7.89
CA ASP A 42 -17.15 -0.18 6.82
C ASP A 42 -16.33 0.73 5.89
N ALA A 43 -16.06 1.97 6.29
CA ALA A 43 -15.13 2.84 5.59
C ALA A 43 -13.70 2.27 5.67
N THR A 44 -12.96 2.41 4.58
CA THR A 44 -11.65 1.75 4.43
C THR A 44 -10.72 2.50 3.49
N ILE A 45 -9.44 2.21 3.61
CA ILE A 45 -8.38 2.62 2.68
C ILE A 45 -7.89 1.46 1.79
N ASP A 46 -8.54 0.30 1.89
CA ASP A 46 -8.27 -0.88 1.07
C ASP A 46 -8.76 -0.69 -0.38
N ASN A 47 -8.05 -1.27 -1.37
CA ASN A 47 -8.39 -1.20 -2.80
C ASN A 47 -8.66 0.25 -3.31
N ASP A 48 -7.79 1.18 -2.92
CA ASP A 48 -7.86 2.61 -3.22
C ASP A 48 -9.07 3.36 -2.65
N ALA A 49 -9.92 2.71 -1.85
CA ALA A 49 -11.07 3.36 -1.24
C ALA A 49 -10.62 4.56 -0.39
N THR A 50 -11.51 5.55 -0.30
CA THR A 50 -11.28 6.85 0.33
C THR A 50 -10.26 7.73 -0.41
N THR A 51 -9.06 7.24 -0.68
CA THR A 51 -7.99 8.02 -1.31
C THR A 51 -8.31 8.41 -2.76
N ARG A 52 -8.89 7.48 -3.54
CA ARG A 52 -9.37 7.74 -4.90
C ARG A 52 -10.49 8.78 -4.90
N GLU A 53 -11.46 8.64 -4.00
CA GLU A 53 -12.62 9.51 -3.93
C GLU A 53 -12.24 10.93 -3.53
N ILE A 54 -11.32 11.11 -2.58
CA ILE A 54 -10.78 12.44 -2.22
C ILE A 54 -10.19 13.13 -3.45
N ARG A 55 -9.27 12.45 -4.16
CA ARG A 55 -8.59 13.02 -5.33
C ARG A 55 -9.58 13.35 -6.45
N TYR A 56 -10.49 12.43 -6.75
CA TYR A 56 -11.48 12.64 -7.80
C TYR A 56 -12.42 13.80 -7.48
N LEU A 57 -12.94 13.88 -6.26
CA LEU A 57 -13.87 14.93 -5.86
C LEU A 57 -13.21 16.31 -5.80
N ALA A 58 -11.95 16.40 -5.34
CA ALA A 58 -11.17 17.63 -5.39
C ALA A 58 -10.97 18.11 -6.84
N GLY A 59 -10.55 17.23 -7.75
CA GLY A 59 -10.40 17.54 -9.17
C GLY A 59 -11.73 17.90 -9.85
N ALA A 60 -12.82 17.20 -9.50
CA ALA A 60 -14.15 17.51 -10.00
C ALA A 60 -14.66 18.88 -9.51
N PHE A 61 -14.33 19.29 -8.29
CA PHE A 61 -14.65 20.64 -7.80
C PHE A 61 -13.92 21.72 -8.61
N ALA A 62 -12.66 21.51 -8.98
CA ALA A 62 -11.89 22.47 -9.76
C ALA A 62 -12.55 22.82 -11.11
N THR A 63 -13.27 21.86 -11.71
CA THR A 63 -13.98 22.02 -12.99
C THR A 63 -15.44 22.44 -12.83
N THR A 64 -16.17 21.82 -11.91
CA THR A 64 -17.63 22.01 -11.78
C THR A 64 -18.04 23.09 -10.78
N ARG A 65 -17.13 23.47 -9.87
CA ARG A 65 -17.40 24.35 -8.73
C ARG A 65 -18.54 23.90 -7.82
N ASN A 66 -18.90 22.61 -7.85
CA ASN A 66 -19.94 22.07 -6.99
C ASN A 66 -19.43 21.95 -5.54
N PRO A 67 -19.96 22.75 -4.59
CA PRO A 67 -19.45 22.79 -3.22
C PRO A 67 -19.58 21.45 -2.48
N ALA A 68 -20.52 20.59 -2.88
CA ALA A 68 -20.66 19.27 -2.29
C ALA A 68 -19.45 18.36 -2.55
N TYR A 69 -18.75 18.54 -3.68
CA TYR A 69 -17.54 17.78 -3.98
C TYR A 69 -16.37 18.21 -3.11
N LEU A 70 -16.21 19.52 -2.92
CA LEU A 70 -15.20 20.07 -2.02
C LEU A 70 -15.43 19.58 -0.58
N ALA A 71 -16.64 19.77 -0.06
CA ALA A 71 -16.99 19.37 1.30
C ALA A 71 -16.77 17.87 1.54
N ALA A 72 -17.13 17.02 0.57
CA ALA A 72 -16.90 15.59 0.67
C ALA A 72 -15.41 15.22 0.63
N ALA A 73 -14.62 15.83 -0.25
CA ALA A 73 -13.17 15.60 -0.33
C ALA A 73 -12.48 15.96 1.00
N GLU A 74 -12.77 17.13 1.55
CA GLU A 74 -12.20 17.56 2.83
C GLU A 74 -12.65 16.68 4.00
N LYS A 75 -13.92 16.22 3.99
CA LYS A 75 -14.40 15.25 4.98
C LYS A 75 -13.64 13.93 4.89
N GLY A 76 -13.26 13.50 3.68
CA GLY A 76 -12.37 12.36 3.45
C GLY A 76 -10.97 12.59 4.03
N VAL A 77 -10.39 13.79 3.87
CA VAL A 77 -9.10 14.14 4.49
C VAL A 77 -9.19 14.09 6.01
N ARG A 78 -10.25 14.66 6.61
CA ARG A 78 -10.49 14.59 8.06
C ARG A 78 -10.65 13.16 8.55
N TYR A 79 -11.27 12.27 7.76
CA TYR A 79 -11.31 10.83 8.05
C TYR A 79 -9.92 10.20 8.09
N LEU A 80 -9.04 10.49 7.11
CA LEU A 80 -7.65 9.99 7.12
C LEU A 80 -6.87 10.47 8.34
N LEU A 81 -7.06 11.74 8.74
CA LEU A 81 -6.44 12.28 9.96
C LEU A 81 -6.96 11.59 11.22
N GLN A 82 -8.27 11.33 11.29
CA GLN A 82 -8.92 10.72 12.45
C GLN A 82 -8.55 9.25 12.64
N MET A 83 -8.37 8.49 11.55
CA MET A 83 -8.06 7.06 11.64
C MET A 83 -6.60 6.75 12.01
N GLN A 84 -5.70 7.73 11.88
CA GLN A 84 -4.28 7.52 12.16
C GLN A 84 -4.06 7.26 13.66
N TYR A 85 -3.34 6.18 13.97
CA TYR A 85 -2.95 5.87 15.34
C TYR A 85 -1.95 6.88 15.91
N PRO A 86 -1.85 7.01 17.25
CA PRO A 86 -0.85 7.87 17.89
C PRO A 86 0.60 7.56 17.48
N ASN A 87 0.91 6.30 17.16
CA ASN A 87 2.23 5.87 16.68
C ASN A 87 2.49 6.19 15.20
N GLY A 88 1.51 6.73 14.48
CA GLY A 88 1.58 7.12 13.07
C GLY A 88 1.07 6.10 12.06
N GLY A 89 0.76 4.88 12.49
CA GLY A 89 0.23 3.82 11.64
C GLY A 89 -1.23 4.05 11.21
N PHE A 90 -1.66 3.35 10.17
CA PHE A 90 -3.04 3.39 9.67
C PHE A 90 -3.67 2.00 9.68
N PRO A 91 -4.87 1.83 10.28
CA PRO A 91 -5.64 0.61 10.14
C PRO A 91 -6.17 0.46 8.70
N GLN A 92 -6.58 -0.75 8.33
CA GLN A 92 -7.22 -0.99 7.03
C GLN A 92 -8.64 -0.39 6.99
N TYR A 93 -9.39 -0.47 8.09
CA TYR A 93 -10.75 0.07 8.23
C TYR A 93 -10.82 1.00 9.45
N TYR A 94 -11.75 1.95 9.42
CA TYR A 94 -12.07 2.77 10.57
C TYR A 94 -13.54 3.22 10.51
N PRO A 95 -14.31 3.13 11.61
CA PRO A 95 -13.92 2.73 12.97
C PRO A 95 -13.95 1.21 13.23
N ASP A 96 -14.22 0.36 12.24
CA ASP A 96 -14.18 -1.09 12.44
C ASP A 96 -12.75 -1.61 12.58
N LEU A 97 -12.40 -1.97 13.82
CA LEU A 97 -11.08 -2.49 14.22
C LEU A 97 -11.07 -4.02 14.44
N SER A 98 -12.09 -4.73 13.97
CA SER A 98 -12.18 -6.19 14.14
C SER A 98 -11.14 -6.96 13.32
N SER A 99 -10.75 -8.15 13.80
CA SER A 99 -9.82 -9.05 13.10
C SER A 99 -8.52 -8.34 12.68
N TYR A 100 -7.94 -8.61 11.52
CA TYR A 100 -6.73 -7.94 11.05
C TYR A 100 -6.95 -6.48 10.61
N ARG A 101 -8.17 -5.93 10.69
CA ARG A 101 -8.48 -4.58 10.18
C ARG A 101 -7.84 -3.46 11.00
N HIS A 102 -7.52 -3.71 12.27
CA HIS A 102 -6.81 -2.76 13.14
C HIS A 102 -5.29 -2.71 12.92
N GLN A 103 -4.75 -3.66 12.15
CA GLN A 103 -3.32 -3.75 11.93
C GLN A 103 -2.83 -2.55 11.11
N ILE A 104 -1.60 -2.10 11.36
CA ILE A 104 -0.94 -1.11 10.50
C ILE A 104 -0.81 -1.74 9.11
N THR A 105 -1.50 -1.17 8.12
CA THR A 105 -1.74 -1.85 6.85
C THR A 105 -0.99 -1.20 5.69
N TYR A 106 0.10 -1.83 5.26
CA TYR A 106 0.77 -1.47 4.00
C TYR A 106 0.18 -2.18 2.79
N ASN A 107 -0.47 -3.34 2.99
CA ASN A 107 -1.09 -4.14 1.94
C ASN A 107 -1.92 -3.30 0.96
N ASP A 108 -1.75 -3.57 -0.34
CA ASP A 108 -2.41 -2.85 -1.44
C ASP A 108 -2.14 -1.33 -1.37
N ASP A 109 -0.94 -0.96 -0.90
CA ASP A 109 -0.48 0.40 -0.60
C ASP A 109 -1.39 1.21 0.34
N ALA A 110 -2.26 0.58 1.13
CA ALA A 110 -3.32 1.27 1.87
C ALA A 110 -2.82 2.50 2.67
N MET A 111 -1.91 2.28 3.63
CA MET A 111 -1.28 3.36 4.40
C MET A 111 -0.49 4.32 3.52
N ILE A 112 0.21 3.83 2.49
CA ILE A 112 1.05 4.66 1.63
C ILE A 112 0.21 5.64 0.80
N ARG A 113 -0.92 5.21 0.24
CA ARG A 113 -1.85 6.08 -0.50
C ARG A 113 -2.50 7.11 0.42
N ALA A 114 -2.87 6.72 1.64
CA ALA A 114 -3.39 7.65 2.63
C ALA A 114 -2.36 8.74 2.96
N LEU A 115 -1.11 8.36 3.23
CA LEU A 115 -0.01 9.29 3.49
C LEU A 115 0.33 10.16 2.27
N GLN A 116 0.24 9.65 1.05
CA GLN A 116 0.43 10.44 -0.17
C GLN A 116 -0.65 11.51 -0.32
N VAL A 117 -1.92 11.19 -0.05
CA VAL A 117 -3.00 12.19 -0.03
C VAL A 117 -2.67 13.26 1.00
N LEU A 118 -2.34 12.87 2.24
CA LEU A 118 -2.00 13.83 3.30
C LEU A 118 -0.77 14.69 2.96
N ARG A 119 0.24 14.11 2.31
CA ARG A 119 1.41 14.87 1.84
C ARG A 119 1.06 15.88 0.75
N ASP A 120 0.16 15.53 -0.16
CA ASP A 120 -0.31 16.45 -1.19
C ASP A 120 -1.17 17.57 -0.58
N VAL A 121 -1.98 17.26 0.44
CA VAL A 121 -2.71 18.26 1.23
C VAL A 121 -1.75 19.21 1.96
N SER A 122 -0.71 18.68 2.62
CA SER A 122 0.25 19.50 3.36
C SER A 122 1.04 20.43 2.45
N ARG A 123 1.39 19.95 1.25
CA ARG A 123 2.08 20.73 0.21
C ARG A 123 1.16 21.63 -0.60
N ARG A 124 -0.17 21.53 -0.41
CA ARG A 124 -1.19 22.18 -1.25
C ARG A 124 -0.88 21.98 -2.74
N ALA A 125 -0.75 20.73 -3.16
CA ALA A 125 -0.30 20.36 -4.50
C ALA A 125 -1.14 19.21 -5.10
N ASN A 126 -0.84 18.87 -6.36
CA ASN A 126 -1.42 17.72 -7.06
C ASN A 126 -2.95 17.72 -7.11
N GLY A 127 -3.56 18.91 -7.28
CA GLY A 127 -5.01 19.09 -7.35
C GLY A 127 -5.70 19.18 -6.00
N LEU A 128 -4.94 19.22 -4.90
CA LEU A 128 -5.47 19.37 -3.53
C LEU A 128 -5.31 20.79 -2.96
N GLU A 129 -4.76 21.74 -3.73
CA GLU A 129 -4.67 23.16 -3.38
C GLU A 129 -6.04 23.82 -3.15
N VAL A 130 -7.11 23.25 -3.72
CA VAL A 130 -8.49 23.75 -3.59
C VAL A 130 -9.11 23.47 -2.22
N LEU A 131 -8.51 22.57 -1.43
CA LEU A 131 -9.00 22.22 -0.10
C LEU A 131 -8.68 23.32 0.92
N ASP A 132 -9.48 23.36 1.99
CA ASP A 132 -9.25 24.20 3.17
C ASP A 132 -7.78 24.19 3.62
N ALA A 133 -7.15 25.38 3.62
CA ALA A 133 -5.74 25.56 3.95
C ALA A 133 -5.41 25.16 5.40
N THR A 134 -6.39 25.17 6.30
CA THR A 134 -6.20 24.74 7.69
C THR A 134 -5.90 23.24 7.81
N LEU A 135 -6.16 22.44 6.77
CA LEU A 135 -5.83 21.01 6.73
C LEU A 135 -4.34 20.75 6.47
N ALA A 136 -3.57 21.74 5.99
CA ALA A 136 -2.19 21.54 5.59
C ALA A 136 -1.27 21.15 6.76
N GLU A 137 -1.36 21.86 7.88
CA GLU A 137 -0.52 21.58 9.06
C GLU A 137 -0.86 20.22 9.71
N PRO A 138 -2.13 19.89 10.02
CA PRO A 138 -2.49 18.55 10.52
C PRO A 138 -2.04 17.43 9.59
N ALA A 139 -2.15 17.63 8.28
CA ALA A 139 -1.69 16.66 7.30
C ALA A 139 -0.16 16.51 7.31
N GLN A 140 0.61 17.60 7.45
CA GLN A 140 2.06 17.52 7.61
C GLN A 140 2.46 16.75 8.87
N GLN A 141 1.81 17.03 10.01
CA GLN A 141 2.05 16.33 11.26
C GLN A 141 1.74 14.83 11.13
N ALA A 142 0.64 14.48 10.45
CA ALA A 142 0.27 13.10 10.16
C ALA A 142 1.30 12.40 9.27
N VAL A 143 1.81 13.08 8.23
CA VAL A 143 2.88 12.56 7.37
C VAL A 143 4.16 12.29 8.17
N ASN A 144 4.56 13.21 9.06
CA ASN A 144 5.75 13.03 9.89
C ASN A 144 5.62 11.79 10.79
N ARG A 145 4.50 11.63 11.50
CA ARG A 145 4.24 10.42 12.30
C ARG A 145 4.18 9.16 11.44
N GLY A 146 3.62 9.24 10.24
CA GLY A 146 3.60 8.13 9.28
C GLY A 146 4.98 7.67 8.87
N ILE A 147 5.90 8.62 8.59
CA ILE A 147 7.31 8.31 8.32
C ILE A 147 7.96 7.65 9.54
N GLU A 148 7.75 8.18 10.75
CA GLU A 148 8.29 7.55 11.96
C GLU A 148 7.80 6.11 12.14
N CYS A 149 6.51 5.87 11.90
CA CYS A 149 5.93 4.52 11.93
C CYS A 149 6.59 3.60 10.90
N ILE A 150 6.80 4.08 9.67
CA ILE A 150 7.50 3.32 8.62
C ILE A 150 8.91 2.95 9.09
N LEU A 151 9.68 3.89 9.63
CA LEU A 151 11.04 3.61 10.10
C LEU A 151 11.05 2.60 11.25
N LYS A 152 10.10 2.69 12.20
CA LYS A 152 9.99 1.79 13.35
C LYS A 152 9.46 0.39 13.00
N THR A 153 8.73 0.26 11.89
CA THR A 153 8.20 -1.03 11.41
C THR A 153 9.14 -1.72 10.42
N GLN A 154 10.24 -1.08 10.00
CA GLN A 154 11.21 -1.74 9.13
C GLN A 154 11.85 -2.92 9.88
N TYR A 155 11.75 -4.10 9.30
CA TYR A 155 12.14 -5.33 9.99
C TYR A 155 13.67 -5.45 10.06
N VAL A 156 14.18 -5.74 11.26
CA VAL A 156 15.59 -6.03 11.50
C VAL A 156 15.75 -7.55 11.54
N GLN A 157 16.29 -8.12 10.47
CA GLN A 157 16.59 -9.54 10.38
C GLN A 157 18.05 -9.78 10.77
N ASN A 158 18.28 -10.50 11.86
CA ASN A 158 19.62 -10.87 12.34
C ASN A 158 20.58 -9.66 12.47
N GLY A 159 20.06 -8.52 12.94
CA GLY A 159 20.83 -7.27 13.11
C GLY A 159 20.88 -6.36 11.88
N THR A 160 20.34 -6.79 10.74
CA THR A 160 20.35 -6.02 9.49
C THR A 160 18.95 -5.50 9.16
N LEU A 161 18.82 -4.21 8.84
CA LEU A 161 17.56 -3.66 8.32
C LEU A 161 17.23 -4.26 6.96
N THR A 162 15.94 -4.52 6.74
CA THR A 162 15.47 -5.18 5.51
C THR A 162 14.29 -4.39 4.90
N ALA A 163 13.11 -4.99 4.92
CA ALA A 163 11.89 -4.57 4.26
C ALA A 163 10.75 -4.47 5.30
N TRP A 164 9.51 -4.45 4.82
CA TRP A 164 8.30 -4.43 5.64
C TRP A 164 7.41 -5.62 5.35
N CYS A 165 6.61 -6.02 6.34
CA CYS A 165 5.48 -6.90 6.13
C CYS A 165 4.33 -6.14 5.47
N ALA A 166 3.38 -6.87 4.88
CA ALA A 166 2.15 -6.27 4.38
C ALA A 166 1.29 -5.70 5.53
N GLN A 167 1.42 -6.23 6.75
CA GLN A 167 0.77 -5.74 7.96
C GLN A 167 1.68 -5.83 9.18
N HIS A 168 1.56 -4.85 10.07
CA HIS A 168 2.27 -4.79 11.35
C HIS A 168 1.31 -4.55 12.51
N ASP A 169 1.61 -5.12 13.66
CA ASP A 169 0.90 -4.88 14.91
C ASP A 169 0.94 -3.40 15.32
N GLU A 170 -0.21 -2.82 15.65
CA GLU A 170 -0.32 -1.41 16.01
C GLU A 170 0.27 -1.08 17.38
N LYS A 171 0.62 -2.09 18.17
CA LYS A 171 1.23 -1.90 19.50
C LYS A 171 2.70 -2.29 19.49
N THR A 172 3.01 -3.49 19.03
CA THR A 172 4.37 -4.06 19.03
C THR A 172 5.18 -3.68 17.79
N LEU A 173 4.52 -3.20 16.72
CA LEU A 173 5.14 -2.86 15.42
C LEU A 173 5.76 -4.04 14.68
N LEU A 174 5.59 -5.27 15.18
CA LEU A 174 6.11 -6.47 14.56
C LEU A 174 5.24 -6.92 13.37
N PRO A 175 5.83 -7.60 12.37
CA PRO A 175 5.07 -8.29 11.33
C PRO A 175 4.00 -9.21 11.91
N VAL A 176 2.80 -9.15 11.36
CA VAL A 176 1.69 -10.05 11.72
C VAL A 176 1.01 -10.60 10.47
N LYS A 177 0.17 -11.63 10.66
CA LYS A 177 -0.66 -12.18 9.59
C LYS A 177 -1.93 -11.33 9.37
N ALA A 178 -2.51 -11.44 8.18
CA ALA A 178 -3.85 -10.93 7.86
C ALA A 178 -4.80 -12.08 7.53
N ARG A 179 -5.11 -12.31 6.25
CA ARG A 179 -5.92 -13.45 5.81
C ARG A 179 -5.12 -14.76 5.99
N ALA A 180 -5.80 -15.90 5.88
CA ALA A 180 -5.18 -17.23 6.07
C ALA A 180 -3.94 -17.47 5.20
N PHE A 181 -3.88 -16.86 4.02
CA PHE A 181 -2.79 -16.98 3.04
C PHE A 181 -1.80 -15.79 3.08
N GLU A 182 -1.87 -14.94 4.11
CA GLU A 182 -1.01 -13.77 4.30
C GLU A 182 -0.36 -13.84 5.68
N LEU A 183 0.71 -14.62 5.79
CA LEU A 183 1.43 -14.80 7.05
C LEU A 183 2.36 -13.61 7.33
N ALA A 184 2.76 -13.47 8.59
CA ALA A 184 3.83 -12.57 8.99
C ALA A 184 5.11 -12.90 8.18
N SER A 185 5.53 -11.96 7.33
CA SER A 185 6.57 -12.17 6.31
C SER A 185 7.10 -10.83 5.81
N LEU A 186 8.25 -10.81 5.14
CA LEU A 186 8.70 -9.63 4.41
C LEU A 186 8.05 -9.59 3.03
N SER A 187 7.51 -8.43 2.63
CA SER A 187 6.85 -8.30 1.35
C SER A 187 7.72 -7.67 0.28
N GLY A 188 7.97 -8.40 -0.81
CA GLY A 188 8.65 -7.87 -2.00
C GLY A 188 7.80 -6.83 -2.75
N MET A 189 6.48 -6.95 -2.70
CA MET A 189 5.55 -6.05 -3.40
C MET A 189 5.33 -4.74 -2.63
N GLU A 190 4.90 -4.81 -1.37
CA GLU A 190 4.49 -3.61 -0.62
C GLU A 190 5.69 -2.70 -0.28
N THR A 191 6.88 -3.30 -0.10
CA THR A 191 8.13 -2.56 0.15
C THR A 191 8.44 -1.53 -0.93
N VAL A 192 8.06 -1.77 -2.19
CA VAL A 192 8.39 -0.90 -3.31
C VAL A 192 7.84 0.51 -3.12
N ASN A 193 6.57 0.63 -2.76
CA ASN A 193 5.93 1.93 -2.64
C ASN A 193 6.18 2.59 -1.28
N ILE A 194 6.51 1.81 -0.24
CA ILE A 194 7.08 2.36 1.00
C ILE A 194 8.40 3.07 0.70
N VAL A 195 9.31 2.41 -0.03
CA VAL A 195 10.60 3.00 -0.42
C VAL A 195 10.38 4.26 -1.27
N ARG A 196 9.51 4.22 -2.28
CA ARG A 196 9.19 5.41 -3.09
C ARG A 196 8.63 6.57 -2.27
N PHE A 197 7.76 6.27 -1.30
CA PHE A 197 7.20 7.29 -0.42
C PHE A 197 8.29 7.94 0.44
N LEU A 198 9.24 7.16 0.97
CA LEU A 198 10.38 7.67 1.71
C LEU A 198 11.32 8.51 0.81
N MET A 199 11.56 8.06 -0.42
CA MET A 199 12.40 8.77 -1.41
C MET A 199 11.85 10.14 -1.82
N ASP A 200 10.54 10.34 -1.75
CA ASP A 200 9.84 11.61 -2.01
C ASP A 200 9.88 12.58 -0.81
N THR A 201 10.57 12.21 0.28
CA THR A 201 10.85 13.15 1.38
C THR A 201 11.83 14.22 0.91
N GLU A 202 11.45 15.48 1.11
CA GLU A 202 12.36 16.60 0.89
C GLU A 202 13.42 16.60 1.99
N ASN A 203 14.70 16.67 1.61
CA ASN A 203 15.84 16.60 2.53
C ASN A 203 15.79 15.38 3.47
N PRO A 204 15.88 14.14 2.94
CA PRO A 204 15.75 12.93 3.74
C PRO A 204 16.84 12.87 4.82
N THR A 205 16.42 12.62 6.05
CA THR A 205 17.33 12.46 7.20
C THR A 205 18.24 11.24 7.03
N PRO A 206 19.36 11.15 7.77
CA PRO A 206 20.20 9.95 7.73
C PRO A 206 19.44 8.64 8.01
N ALA A 207 18.44 8.67 8.90
CA ALA A 207 17.59 7.51 9.20
C ALA A 207 16.74 7.09 7.99
N ILE A 208 16.17 8.06 7.26
CA ILE A 208 15.40 7.80 6.04
C ILE A 208 16.31 7.24 4.94
N LYS A 209 17.51 7.82 4.74
CA LYS A 209 18.49 7.32 3.76
C LYS A 209 18.90 5.87 4.07
N LYS A 210 19.29 5.59 5.32
CA LYS A 210 19.64 4.24 5.78
C LYS A 210 18.50 3.23 5.56
N SER A 211 17.26 3.65 5.84
CA SER A 211 16.07 2.82 5.64
C SER A 211 15.86 2.46 4.16
N ILE A 212 15.94 3.45 3.26
CA ILE A 212 15.82 3.27 1.81
C ILE A 212 16.93 2.35 1.29
N GLU A 213 18.18 2.63 1.63
CA GLU A 213 19.36 1.88 1.19
C GLU A 213 19.29 0.42 1.63
N ALA A 214 18.90 0.15 2.88
CA ALA A 214 18.73 -1.20 3.41
C ALA A 214 17.62 -1.98 2.69
N ALA A 215 16.47 -1.34 2.43
CA ALA A 215 15.37 -1.97 1.71
C ALA A 215 15.74 -2.28 0.26
N VAL A 216 16.46 -1.36 -0.41
CA VAL A 216 16.97 -1.60 -1.76
C VAL A 216 18.00 -2.73 -1.78
N ALA A 217 18.94 -2.75 -0.84
CA ALA A 217 19.92 -3.83 -0.73
C ALA A 217 19.25 -5.19 -0.47
N TRP A 218 18.19 -5.22 0.36
CA TRP A 218 17.41 -6.43 0.57
C TRP A 218 16.70 -6.88 -0.72
N LEU A 219 16.02 -5.96 -1.43
CA LEU A 219 15.36 -6.26 -2.71
C LEU A 219 16.35 -6.76 -3.76
N GLU A 220 17.57 -6.23 -3.81
CA GLU A 220 18.65 -6.73 -4.65
C GLU A 220 19.05 -8.17 -4.27
N ALA A 221 19.19 -8.46 -2.97
CA ALA A 221 19.64 -9.76 -2.48
C ALA A 221 18.60 -10.89 -2.66
N VAL A 222 17.30 -10.59 -2.62
CA VAL A 222 16.23 -11.62 -2.67
C VAL A 222 15.64 -11.87 -4.07
N LYS A 223 16.30 -11.35 -5.11
CA LYS A 223 15.93 -11.58 -6.52
C LYS A 223 15.85 -13.06 -6.86
N LEU A 224 14.84 -13.44 -7.63
CA LEU A 224 14.73 -14.75 -8.27
C LEU A 224 15.13 -14.59 -9.75
N SER A 225 16.41 -14.80 -10.02
CA SER A 225 16.99 -14.68 -11.38
C SER A 225 16.74 -15.93 -12.20
N GLY A 226 16.46 -15.76 -13.49
CA GLY A 226 16.23 -16.86 -14.43
C GLY A 226 14.85 -17.50 -14.31
N PHE A 227 13.88 -16.83 -13.67
CA PHE A 227 12.51 -17.32 -13.51
C PHE A 227 11.47 -16.27 -13.89
N ALA A 228 10.39 -16.74 -14.50
CA ALA A 228 9.19 -15.96 -14.79
C ALA A 228 7.94 -16.69 -14.29
N VAL A 229 6.87 -15.92 -14.03
CA VAL A 229 5.54 -16.49 -13.77
C VAL A 229 4.70 -16.35 -15.04
N LYS A 230 4.14 -17.45 -15.52
CA LYS A 230 3.33 -17.47 -16.75
C LYS A 230 2.03 -18.23 -16.53
N ASP A 231 0.99 -17.77 -17.21
CA ASP A 231 -0.24 -18.54 -17.38
C ASP A 231 -0.02 -19.52 -18.54
N GLN A 232 -0.18 -20.82 -18.28
CA GLN A 232 -0.06 -21.90 -19.24
C GLN A 232 -1.43 -22.50 -19.52
N PRO A 233 -1.82 -22.72 -20.78
CA PRO A 233 -3.08 -23.39 -21.10
C PRO A 233 -3.20 -24.75 -20.39
N ASP A 234 -4.30 -24.95 -19.67
CA ASP A 234 -4.66 -26.20 -19.02
C ASP A 234 -6.20 -26.34 -19.06
N PRO A 235 -6.76 -27.02 -20.07
CA PRO A 235 -8.20 -27.21 -20.23
C PRO A 235 -8.88 -27.94 -19.07
N LYS A 236 -8.11 -28.61 -18.20
CA LYS A 236 -8.66 -29.30 -17.02
C LYS A 236 -8.99 -28.32 -15.89
N GLN A 237 -8.45 -27.10 -15.93
CA GLN A 237 -8.65 -26.11 -14.89
C GLN A 237 -9.90 -25.25 -15.16
N PRO A 238 -10.58 -24.77 -14.11
CA PRO A 238 -11.77 -23.92 -14.24
C PRO A 238 -11.63 -22.69 -15.15
N LYS A 239 -10.44 -22.07 -15.21
CA LYS A 239 -10.20 -20.90 -16.07
C LYS A 239 -9.51 -21.25 -17.41
N GLY A 240 -9.31 -22.53 -17.71
CA GLY A 240 -8.62 -22.99 -18.93
C GLY A 240 -7.10 -22.76 -18.93
N PHE A 241 -6.52 -22.33 -17.81
CA PHE A 241 -5.08 -22.15 -17.62
C PHE A 241 -4.68 -22.46 -16.19
N ASP A 242 -3.40 -22.78 -16.00
CA ASP A 242 -2.71 -22.78 -14.71
C ASP A 242 -1.64 -21.68 -14.65
N ARG A 243 -1.26 -21.23 -13.45
CA ARG A 243 -0.18 -20.28 -13.22
C ARG A 243 1.02 -20.97 -12.63
N VAL A 244 2.13 -20.95 -13.37
CA VAL A 244 3.35 -21.66 -13.01
C VAL A 244 4.56 -20.72 -13.01
N MET A 245 5.55 -21.08 -12.18
CA MET A 245 6.88 -20.49 -12.25
C MET A 245 7.75 -21.35 -13.19
N VAL A 246 8.34 -20.72 -14.20
CA VAL A 246 9.12 -21.40 -15.24
C VAL A 246 10.52 -20.78 -15.37
N PRO A 247 11.55 -21.57 -15.72
CA PRO A 247 12.84 -21.03 -16.11
C PRO A 247 12.71 -20.11 -17.32
N GLU A 248 13.34 -18.94 -17.28
CA GLU A 248 13.43 -17.98 -18.37
C GLU A 248 14.74 -17.19 -18.25
N ALA A 249 15.71 -17.47 -19.13
CA ALA A 249 17.01 -16.83 -19.10
C ALA A 249 16.91 -15.30 -19.22
N GLY A 250 17.65 -14.57 -18.38
CA GLY A 250 17.64 -13.11 -18.36
C GLY A 250 16.44 -12.47 -17.63
N SER A 251 15.45 -13.24 -17.21
CA SER A 251 14.34 -12.73 -16.39
C SER A 251 14.72 -12.58 -14.91
N VAL A 252 14.06 -11.65 -14.22
CA VAL A 252 14.18 -11.48 -12.77
C VAL A 252 12.79 -11.18 -12.20
N ILE A 253 12.39 -11.96 -11.20
CA ILE A 253 11.16 -11.73 -10.43
C ILE A 253 11.46 -11.70 -8.93
N TRP A 254 10.45 -11.33 -8.15
CA TRP A 254 10.46 -11.35 -6.70
C TRP A 254 9.24 -12.09 -6.20
N ALA A 255 9.39 -12.82 -5.10
CA ALA A 255 8.23 -13.33 -4.38
C ALA A 255 7.49 -12.17 -3.69
N ARG A 256 6.18 -12.33 -3.51
CA ARG A 256 5.39 -11.38 -2.72
C ARG A 256 5.70 -11.51 -1.24
N PHE A 257 6.03 -12.71 -0.76
CA PHE A 257 6.30 -13.00 0.64
C PHE A 257 7.59 -13.80 0.81
N TYR A 258 8.43 -13.35 1.75
CA TYR A 258 9.65 -14.01 2.17
C TYR A 258 9.61 -14.27 3.68
N ASP A 259 10.08 -15.44 4.12
CA ASP A 259 10.06 -15.78 5.54
C ASP A 259 10.97 -14.83 6.36
N LEU A 260 10.55 -14.57 7.61
CA LEU A 260 11.22 -13.62 8.50
C LEU A 260 12.62 -14.08 8.98
N LYS A 261 12.98 -15.36 8.82
CA LYS A 261 14.23 -15.92 9.35
C LYS A 261 15.33 -15.98 8.29
N ALA A 262 15.00 -16.42 7.07
CA ALA A 262 15.98 -16.83 6.07
C ALA A 262 15.78 -16.20 4.69
N ASN A 263 14.82 -15.29 4.51
CA ASN A 263 14.48 -14.68 3.21
C ASN A 263 14.17 -15.72 2.11
N ARG A 264 13.58 -16.85 2.46
CA ARG A 264 13.09 -17.82 1.48
C ARG A 264 11.71 -17.38 1.02
N PRO A 265 11.43 -17.40 -0.29
CA PRO A 265 10.07 -17.27 -0.80
C PRO A 265 9.13 -18.25 -0.09
N ILE A 266 7.95 -17.77 0.30
CA ILE A 266 6.88 -18.61 0.82
C ILE A 266 5.60 -18.42 0.01
N TYR A 267 4.94 -19.54 -0.27
CA TYR A 267 3.64 -19.60 -0.94
C TYR A 267 2.65 -20.22 0.04
N VAL A 268 1.51 -19.59 0.26
CA VAL A 268 0.61 -19.98 1.36
C VAL A 268 -0.80 -20.16 0.83
N GLY A 269 -1.37 -21.34 1.05
CA GLY A 269 -2.75 -21.65 0.73
C GLY A 269 -3.75 -21.19 1.80
N ARG A 270 -5.01 -21.60 1.67
CA ARG A 270 -6.05 -21.39 2.68
C ARG A 270 -5.82 -22.19 3.98
N ASP A 271 -4.96 -23.20 3.96
CA ASP A 271 -4.54 -24.00 5.12
C ASP A 271 -3.52 -23.28 6.04
N SER A 272 -3.10 -22.07 5.66
CA SER A 272 -2.08 -21.28 6.37
C SER A 272 -0.72 -21.96 6.48
N GLN A 273 -0.43 -22.98 5.65
CA GLN A 273 0.86 -23.65 5.66
C GLN A 273 1.79 -23.02 4.61
N PRO A 274 2.98 -22.53 5.02
CA PRO A 274 3.96 -22.04 4.06
C PRO A 274 4.55 -23.20 3.26
N ARG A 275 4.56 -23.04 1.94
CA ARG A 275 5.13 -23.98 0.98
C ARG A 275 6.29 -23.32 0.23
N PRO A 276 7.30 -24.11 -0.19
CA PRO A 276 8.48 -23.59 -0.88
C PRO A 276 8.23 -23.31 -2.37
N ALA A 277 7.20 -23.90 -3.00
CA ALA A 277 6.91 -23.69 -4.42
C ALA A 277 5.46 -23.23 -4.67
N LEU A 278 5.27 -22.45 -5.73
CA LEU A 278 3.96 -21.99 -6.18
C LEU A 278 3.02 -23.14 -6.59
N ALA A 279 3.59 -24.25 -7.06
CA ALA A 279 2.83 -25.43 -7.44
C ALA A 279 2.23 -26.19 -6.24
N ASP A 280 2.77 -25.97 -5.03
CA ASP A 280 2.38 -26.68 -3.81
C ASP A 280 1.12 -26.11 -3.14
N ILE A 281 0.56 -25.02 -3.67
CA ILE A 281 -0.69 -24.42 -3.18
C ILE A 281 -1.83 -24.67 -4.16
N GLU A 282 -3.07 -24.56 -3.66
CA GLU A 282 -4.27 -24.84 -4.43
C GLU A 282 -4.39 -23.93 -5.66
N TYR A 283 -4.96 -24.50 -6.73
CA TYR A 283 -5.18 -23.84 -8.02
C TYR A 283 -5.79 -22.44 -7.90
N GLU A 284 -6.83 -22.36 -7.06
CA GLU A 284 -7.58 -21.13 -6.84
C GLU A 284 -6.71 -20.01 -6.28
N ARG A 285 -5.75 -20.32 -5.38
CA ARG A 285 -4.83 -19.32 -4.83
C ARG A 285 -3.74 -18.95 -5.81
N ARG A 286 -3.05 -19.93 -6.42
CA ARG A 286 -1.96 -19.62 -7.36
C ARG A 286 -2.41 -18.84 -8.59
N THR A 287 -3.65 -19.04 -9.06
CA THR A 287 -4.21 -18.28 -10.19
C THR A 287 -5.03 -17.05 -9.79
N GLY A 288 -5.47 -16.96 -8.53
CA GLY A 288 -6.30 -15.87 -8.03
C GLY A 288 -5.53 -14.78 -7.27
N TYR A 289 -4.26 -15.02 -6.94
CA TYR A 289 -3.43 -14.13 -6.15
C TYR A 289 -2.02 -14.03 -6.73
N ALA A 290 -1.43 -12.83 -6.70
CA ALA A 290 -0.09 -12.61 -7.22
C ALA A 290 0.95 -12.95 -6.15
N TYR A 291 1.61 -14.11 -6.26
CA TYR A 291 2.68 -14.53 -5.35
C TYR A 291 4.09 -14.20 -5.83
N ALA A 292 4.28 -13.84 -7.10
CA ALA A 292 5.55 -13.35 -7.60
C ALA A 292 5.34 -12.41 -8.79
N GLY A 293 6.28 -11.50 -9.00
CA GLY A 293 6.17 -10.48 -10.03
C GLY A 293 7.43 -9.62 -10.15
N VAL A 294 7.34 -8.60 -11.00
CA VAL A 294 8.47 -7.71 -11.36
C VAL A 294 8.42 -6.36 -10.62
N TRP A 295 7.64 -6.24 -9.56
CA TRP A 295 7.31 -4.96 -8.92
C TRP A 295 8.54 -4.11 -8.55
N PRO A 296 9.62 -4.67 -7.98
CA PRO A 296 10.83 -3.91 -7.65
C PRO A 296 11.66 -3.45 -8.85
N ALA A 297 11.48 -4.04 -10.04
CA ALA A 297 12.40 -3.84 -11.17
C ALA A 297 12.63 -2.36 -11.50
N LYS A 298 11.55 -1.57 -11.61
CA LYS A 298 11.63 -0.13 -11.93
C LYS A 298 12.20 0.72 -10.79
N LEU A 299 11.94 0.32 -9.56
CA LEU A 299 12.53 0.98 -8.39
C LEU A 299 14.05 0.85 -8.45
N LEU A 300 14.54 -0.37 -8.67
CA LEU A 300 15.97 -0.68 -8.67
C LEU A 300 16.71 -0.15 -9.90
N SER A 301 16.13 -0.27 -11.10
CA SER A 301 16.81 0.10 -12.34
C SER A 301 16.78 1.60 -12.66
N ARG A 302 15.85 2.35 -12.05
CA ARG A 302 15.59 3.74 -12.45
C ARG A 302 15.35 4.68 -11.28
N ASP A 303 14.37 4.38 -10.43
CA ASP A 303 13.92 5.35 -9.44
C ASP A 303 15.02 5.58 -8.37
N TYR A 304 15.63 4.50 -7.86
CA TYR A 304 16.69 4.56 -6.85
C TYR A 304 18.00 5.15 -7.36
N PRO A 305 18.56 4.74 -8.52
CA PRO A 305 19.75 5.39 -9.07
C PRO A 305 19.58 6.91 -9.26
N ARG A 306 18.40 7.36 -9.71
CA ARG A 306 18.10 8.80 -9.83
C ARG A 306 18.08 9.49 -8.46
N TRP A 307 17.51 8.85 -7.44
CA TRP A 307 17.50 9.38 -6.08
C TRP A 307 18.91 9.45 -5.48
N GLN A 308 19.74 8.42 -5.70
CA GLN A 308 21.15 8.43 -5.29
C GLN A 308 21.92 9.57 -5.96
N GLN A 309 21.76 9.79 -7.26
CA GLN A 309 22.38 10.93 -7.94
C GLN A 309 22.00 12.26 -7.27
N LYS A 310 20.72 12.46 -6.96
CA LYS A 310 20.25 13.68 -6.29
C LYS A 310 20.91 13.89 -4.91
N TRP A 311 21.09 12.83 -4.12
CA TRP A 311 21.49 12.95 -2.71
C TRP A 311 22.95 12.60 -2.40
N ASN A 312 23.67 11.98 -3.34
CA ASN A 312 25.09 11.64 -3.22
C ASN A 312 26.00 12.65 -3.96
N SER A 313 25.47 13.42 -4.93
CA SER A 313 26.23 14.50 -5.59
C SER A 313 26.51 15.72 -4.70
N ASN A 314 25.99 15.75 -3.46
CA ASN A 314 26.26 16.80 -2.46
C ASN A 314 27.28 16.36 -1.38
N ALA A 315 27.95 15.21 -1.53
CA ALA A 315 29.11 14.93 -0.70
C ALA A 315 30.23 15.91 -1.08
N PRO A 316 30.81 16.69 -0.15
CA PRO A 316 31.94 17.54 -0.49
C PRO A 316 33.02 16.66 -1.08
N GLN A 317 33.38 16.93 -2.35
CA GLN A 317 34.63 16.43 -2.90
C GLN A 317 35.72 16.92 -1.96
N GLY A 318 36.29 16.00 -1.19
CA GLY A 318 37.49 16.27 -0.42
C GLY A 318 38.49 16.89 -1.38
N ARG A 319 38.79 18.18 -1.16
CA ARG A 319 39.92 18.82 -1.82
C ARG A 319 41.16 18.10 -1.30
N ASN A 320 41.71 17.22 -2.12
CA ASN A 320 43.08 16.79 -1.95
C ASN A 320 43.98 17.87 -2.55
N ASN A 321 44.94 18.28 -1.71
CA ASN A 321 46.07 19.18 -1.90
C ASN A 321 45.79 20.67 -1.75
#